data_AF-A0A1H9DQJ4-F1
#
_entry.id   AF-A0A1H9DQJ4-F1
#
_cell.length_a   1.000
_cell.length_b   1.000
_cell.length_c   1.000
_cell.angle_alpha   90.00
_cell.angle_beta   90.00
_cell.angle_gamma   90.00
#
_symmetry.space_group_name_H-M   'P 1'
#
loop_
_entity.id
_entity.type
_entity.pdbx_description
1 polymer ?
#
loop_
_entity_poly.entity_id
_entity_poly.type
_entity_poly.pdbx_seq_one_letter_code
_entity_poly.pdbx_strand_id
1 'polypeptide(L)'
;MSQSDFPEIFNHLKAYLKNYEHDLVVKQDNDSTYYLDSEKVFPKNKKPYFFGAVTIKKNYVSYHLMPVYMFPDLLEDLSPNLKKHMQGKSCFNFKKN
;
A
#
# COMPACT_ATOMS: atom_id res chain seq x y z
N MET A 1 -20.79 -9.07 6.28
CA MET A 1 -19.92 -8.70 5.15
C MET A 1 -18.89 -9.79 5.02
N SER A 2 -18.98 -10.63 3.98
CA SER A 2 -18.14 -11.84 3.90
C SER A 2 -16.72 -11.47 3.47
N GLN A 3 -15.74 -12.13 4.10
CA GLN A 3 -14.31 -12.01 3.83
C GLN A 3 -13.92 -12.43 2.38
N SER A 4 -14.89 -12.96 1.63
CA SER A 4 -14.78 -13.47 0.26
C SER A 4 -14.34 -12.43 -0.76
N ASP A 5 -14.51 -11.14 -0.48
CA ASP A 5 -14.21 -10.05 -1.43
C ASP A 5 -12.81 -9.44 -1.25
N PHE A 6 -12.09 -9.78 -0.17
CA PHE A 6 -10.76 -9.23 0.08
C PHE A 6 -9.71 -9.62 -0.97
N PRO A 7 -9.72 -10.84 -1.54
CA PRO A 7 -8.81 -11.19 -2.63
C PRO A 7 -9.00 -10.29 -3.87
N GLU A 8 -10.24 -9.92 -4.20
CA GLU A 8 -10.53 -9.03 -5.34
C GLU A 8 -9.98 -7.62 -5.09
N ILE A 9 -10.29 -7.04 -3.93
CA ILE A 9 -9.76 -5.73 -3.52
C ILE A 9 -8.22 -5.75 -3.49
N PHE A 10 -7.64 -6.82 -2.95
CA PHE A 10 -6.19 -7.01 -2.90
C PHE A 10 -5.58 -7.00 -4.29
N ASN A 11 -6.12 -7.78 -5.24
CA ASN A 11 -5.60 -7.85 -6.60
C ASN A 11 -5.69 -6.51 -7.33
N HIS A 12 -6.80 -5.78 -7.15
CA HIS A 12 -6.97 -4.46 -7.74
C HIS A 12 -5.94 -3.47 -7.17
N LEU A 13 -5.75 -3.43 -5.84
CA LEU A 13 -4.77 -2.56 -5.20
C LEU A 13 -3.33 -2.95 -5.55
N LYS A 14 -3.05 -4.26 -5.62
CA LYS A 14 -1.75 -4.82 -6.02
C LYS A 14 -1.36 -4.35 -7.43
N ALA A 15 -2.32 -4.28 -8.36
CA ALA A 15 -2.06 -3.85 -9.73
C ALA A 15 -1.45 -2.43 -9.80
N TYR A 16 -1.89 -1.50 -8.93
CA TYR A 16 -1.30 -0.16 -8.87
C TYR A 16 0.17 -0.19 -8.46
N LEU A 17 0.53 -0.97 -7.42
CA LEU A 17 1.93 -1.11 -7.01
C LEU A 17 2.75 -1.87 -8.05
N LYS A 18 2.15 -2.86 -8.72
CA LYS A 18 2.83 -3.69 -9.73
C LYS A 18 3.38 -2.87 -10.90
N ASN A 19 2.73 -1.76 -11.25
CA ASN A 19 3.23 -0.85 -12.29
C ASN A 19 4.62 -0.25 -11.97
N TYR A 20 4.99 -0.23 -10.68
CA TYR A 20 6.28 0.29 -10.22
C TYR A 20 7.27 -0.84 -9.88
N GLU A 21 6.90 -2.10 -10.10
CA GLU A 21 7.73 -3.26 -9.76
C GLU A 21 9.09 -3.23 -10.48
N HIS A 22 9.15 -2.68 -11.69
CA HIS A 22 10.38 -2.62 -12.48
C HIS A 22 11.47 -1.75 -11.85
N ASP A 23 11.09 -0.67 -11.18
CA ASP A 23 12.01 0.30 -10.56
C ASP A 23 12.23 0.03 -9.06
N LEU A 24 11.66 -1.06 -8.54
CA LEU A 24 11.58 -1.38 -7.12
C LEU A 24 11.94 -2.85 -6.86
N VAL A 25 12.04 -3.20 -5.58
CA VAL A 25 12.38 -4.56 -5.14
C VAL A 25 11.15 -5.22 -4.52
N VAL A 26 10.67 -6.29 -5.14
CA VAL A 26 9.64 -7.15 -4.54
C VAL A 26 10.22 -7.90 -3.36
N LYS A 27 9.72 -7.62 -2.16
CA LYS A 27 10.08 -8.36 -0.95
C LYS A 27 9.15 -9.52 -0.67
N GLN A 28 7.89 -9.36 -1.05
CA GLN A 28 6.86 -10.36 -0.84
C GLN A 28 5.83 -10.24 -1.95
N ASP A 29 5.53 -11.37 -2.58
CA ASP A 29 4.38 -11.53 -3.46
C ASP A 29 3.70 -12.86 -3.14
N ASN A 30 2.55 -12.80 -2.49
CA ASN A 30 1.67 -13.93 -2.28
C ASN A 30 0.20 -13.50 -2.22
N ASP A 31 -0.71 -14.46 -2.05
CA ASP A 31 -2.17 -14.27 -2.08
C ASP A 31 -2.72 -13.31 -1.02
N SER A 32 -1.92 -12.89 -0.05
CA SER A 32 -2.33 -12.02 1.06
C SER A 32 -1.51 -10.75 1.19
N THR A 33 -0.31 -10.71 0.62
CA THR A 33 0.64 -9.61 0.83
C THR A 33 1.45 -9.38 -0.42
N TYR A 34 1.48 -8.13 -0.85
CA TYR A 34 2.39 -7.63 -1.87
C TYR A 34 3.20 -6.48 -1.27
N TYR A 35 4.53 -6.52 -1.33
CA TYR A 35 5.41 -5.59 -0.64
C TYR A 35 6.56 -5.16 -1.53
N LEU A 36 6.72 -3.84 -1.67
CA LEU A 36 7.78 -3.21 -2.44
C LEU A 36 8.68 -2.34 -1.56
N ASP A 37 9.97 -2.55 -1.71
CA ASP A 37 11.04 -1.70 -1.19
C ASP A 37 11.70 -0.91 -2.34
N SER A 38 12.28 0.23 -2.01
CA SER A 38 13.24 0.90 -2.90
C SER A 38 14.57 0.17 -2.91
N GLU A 39 15.28 0.24 -4.04
CA GLU A 39 16.69 -0.15 -4.12
C GLU A 39 17.59 0.72 -3.22
N LYS A 40 17.15 1.95 -2.93
CA LYS A 40 17.89 2.86 -2.05
C LYS A 40 17.78 2.37 -0.61
N VAL A 41 18.89 2.49 0.11
CA VAL A 41 18.98 2.13 1.53
C VAL A 41 19.29 3.34 2.40
N PHE A 42 18.79 3.35 3.63
CA PHE A 42 19.16 4.33 4.63
C PHE A 42 20.67 4.26 4.93
N PRO A 43 21.41 5.38 4.89
CA PRO A 43 22.85 5.37 5.14
C PRO A 43 23.23 4.82 6.52
N LYS A 44 22.39 5.08 7.53
CA LYS A 44 22.64 4.76 8.94
C LYS A 44 22.53 3.28 9.29
N ASN A 45 21.53 2.57 8.75
CA ASN A 45 21.22 1.19 9.15
C ASN A 45 21.20 0.20 7.96
N LYS A 46 21.50 0.67 6.75
CA LYS A 46 21.55 -0.12 5.51
C LYS A 46 20.26 -0.87 5.17
N LYS A 47 19.12 -0.48 5.78
CA LYS A 47 17.81 -1.02 5.41
C LYS A 47 17.25 -0.28 4.20
N PRO A 48 16.51 -0.94 3.30
CA PRO A 48 15.84 -0.28 2.19
C PRO A 48 14.79 0.72 2.67
N TYR A 49 14.52 1.73 1.85
CA TYR A 49 13.35 2.59 2.05
C TYR A 49 12.09 1.82 1.67
N PHE A 50 11.16 1.70 2.60
CA PHE A 50 9.86 1.13 2.30
C PHE A 50 9.10 2.02 1.30
N PHE A 51 8.59 1.43 0.22
CA PHE A 51 7.81 2.16 -0.78
C PHE A 51 6.31 1.97 -0.56
N GLY A 52 5.85 0.73 -0.56
CA GLY A 52 4.43 0.45 -0.41
C GLY A 52 4.11 -1.02 -0.27
N ALA A 53 2.94 -1.30 0.29
CA ALA A 53 2.46 -2.67 0.44
C ALA A 53 0.94 -2.75 0.39
N VAL A 54 0.43 -3.87 -0.13
CA VAL A 54 -0.97 -4.27 0.00
C VAL A 54 -1.01 -5.50 0.91
N THR A 55 -1.90 -5.52 1.90
CA THR A 55 -2.02 -6.67 2.80
C THR A 55 -3.46 -6.94 3.19
N ILE A 56 -3.91 -8.17 3.01
CA ILE A 56 -5.18 -8.65 3.56
C ILE A 56 -5.02 -8.81 5.08
N LYS A 57 -5.84 -8.09 5.84
CA LYS A 57 -5.95 -8.19 7.30
C LYS A 57 -7.29 -8.86 7.66
N LYS A 58 -7.51 -9.10 8.96
CA LYS A 58 -8.70 -9.78 9.47
C LYS A 58 -10.02 -9.17 8.96
N ASN A 59 -10.11 -7.83 8.93
CA ASN A 59 -11.36 -7.11 8.66
C ASN A 59 -11.27 -6.09 7.51
N TYR A 60 -10.13 -5.99 6.82
CA TYR A 60 -9.90 -5.02 5.75
C TYR A 60 -8.67 -5.41 4.92
N VAL A 61 -8.53 -4.82 3.74
CA VAL A 61 -7.30 -4.81 2.94
C VAL A 61 -6.61 -3.49 3.18
N SER A 62 -5.35 -3.54 3.63
CA SER A 62 -4.54 -2.36 3.91
C SER A 62 -3.68 -2.03 2.70
N TYR A 63 -3.70 -0.76 2.30
CA TYR A 63 -2.82 -0.18 1.29
C TYR A 63 -1.90 0.83 1.98
N HIS A 64 -0.64 0.45 2.18
CA HIS A 64 0.39 1.34 2.68
C HIS A 64 1.10 1.99 1.50
N LEU A 65 1.09 3.32 1.45
CA LEU A 65 1.78 4.10 0.43
C LEU A 65 2.73 5.08 1.12
N MET A 66 4.00 4.72 1.29
CA MET A 66 4.97 5.58 1.95
C MET A 66 5.21 6.94 1.25
N PRO A 67 5.12 7.07 -0.10
CA PRO A 67 5.27 8.35 -0.77
C PRO A 67 4.40 9.49 -0.20
N VAL A 68 3.15 9.24 0.18
CA VAL A 68 2.27 10.32 0.71
C VAL A 68 2.64 10.75 2.13
N TYR A 69 3.45 9.96 2.84
CA TYR A 69 4.04 10.39 4.10
C TYR A 69 5.25 11.32 3.86
N MET A 70 6.05 11.04 2.83
CA MET A 70 7.23 11.83 2.47
C MET A 70 6.87 13.13 1.73
N PHE A 71 5.81 13.08 0.92
CA PHE A 71 5.29 14.16 0.10
C PHE A 71 3.81 14.38 0.47
N PRO A 72 3.53 15.05 1.60
CA PRO A 72 2.17 15.21 2.12
C PRO A 72 1.27 16.07 1.23
N ASP A 73 1.85 16.88 0.35
CA ASP A 73 1.19 17.64 -0.71
C ASP A 73 0.41 16.72 -1.69
N LEU A 74 0.83 15.47 -1.87
CA LEU A 74 0.07 14.46 -2.63
C LEU A 74 -1.32 14.16 -2.04
N LEU A 75 -1.60 14.60 -0.81
CA LEU A 75 -2.89 14.42 -0.14
C LEU A 75 -3.88 15.55 -0.40
N GLU A 76 -3.45 16.68 -0.96
CA GLU A 76 -4.29 17.88 -1.12
C GLU A 76 -5.48 17.65 -2.06
N ASP A 77 -5.26 16.90 -3.13
CA ASP A 77 -6.27 16.59 -4.15
C ASP A 77 -7.02 15.26 -3.90
N LEU A 78 -6.89 14.67 -2.70
CA LEU A 78 -7.62 13.47 -2.37
C LEU A 78 -9.13 13.72 -2.32
N SER A 79 -9.87 12.95 -3.11
CA SER A 79 -11.33 12.96 -3.02
C SER A 79 -11.81 12.66 -1.59
N PRO A 80 -12.93 13.27 -1.15
CA PRO A 80 -13.49 13.00 0.18
C PRO A 80 -13.78 11.51 0.42
N ASN A 81 -14.14 10.77 -0.62
CA ASN A 81 -14.41 9.34 -0.53
C ASN A 81 -13.11 8.54 -0.29
N LEU A 82 -12.02 8.85 -0.99
CA LEU A 82 -10.73 8.19 -0.74
C LEU A 82 -10.15 8.56 0.62
N LYS A 83 -10.29 9.83 1.04
CA LYS A 83 -9.82 10.31 2.34
C LYS A 83 -10.46 9.58 3.52
N LYS A 84 -11.72 9.13 3.41
CA LYS A 84 -12.40 8.32 4.44
C LYS A 84 -11.73 6.97 4.67
N HIS A 85 -11.01 6.43 3.68
CA HIS A 85 -10.26 5.19 3.83
C HIS A 85 -8.91 5.40 4.51
N MET A 86 -8.41 6.63 4.59
CA MET A 86 -7.10 6.92 5.17
C MET A 86 -7.08 6.65 6.68
N GLN A 87 -6.03 5.99 7.15
CA GLN A 87 -5.77 5.67 8.55
C GLN A 87 -4.32 6.03 8.88
N GLY A 88 -4.14 6.99 9.79
CA GLY A 88 -2.83 7.57 10.06
C GLY A 88 -2.37 8.46 8.91
N LYS A 89 -1.09 8.36 8.54
CA LYS A 89 -0.43 9.30 7.60
C LYS A 89 -0.15 8.71 6.20
N SER A 90 -0.26 7.39 6.02
CA SER A 90 0.09 6.72 4.76
C SER A 90 -0.65 5.41 4.51
N CYS A 91 -1.54 4.98 5.42
CA CYS A 91 -2.35 3.78 5.21
C CYS A 91 -3.73 4.16 4.68
N PHE A 92 -4.27 3.34 3.79
CA PHE A 92 -5.66 3.37 3.37
C PHE A 92 -6.26 1.98 3.57
N ASN A 93 -7.35 1.89 4.32
CA ASN A 93 -7.99 0.62 4.63
C ASN A 93 -9.30 0.49 3.85
N PHE A 94 -9.38 -0.57 3.06
CA PHE A 94 -10.51 -0.88 2.20
C PHE A 94 -11.26 -2.11 2.73
N LYS A 95 -12.57 -2.04 2.67
CA LYS A 95 -13.50 -3.15 2.92
C LYS A 95 -14.68 -2.94 1.98
N LYS A 96 -15.38 -4.00 1.62
CA LYS A 96 -16.64 -3.86 0.90
C LYS A 96 -17.66 -3.26 1.87
N ASN A 97 -18.29 -2.17 1.46
CA ASN A 97 -19.38 -1.52 2.21
C ASN A 97 -20.66 -2.36 2.13
#